data_AF-A0A4Q9L3Y9-F1
#
_entry.id   AF-A0A4Q9L3Y9-F1
#
_cell.length_a   1.000
_cell.length_b   1.000
_cell.length_c   1.000
_cell.angle_alpha   90.00
_cell.angle_beta   90.00
_cell.angle_gamma   90.00
#
_symmetry.space_group_name_H-M   'P 1'
#
loop_
_entity.id
_entity.type
_entity.pdbx_description
1 polymer ?
#
loop_
_entity_poly.entity_id
_entity_poly.type
_entity_poly.pdbx_seq_one_letter_code
_entity_poly.pdbx_strand_id
1 'polypeptide(L)' 'ITEDEVVSSDFNGDSRSSIFDYKASIALTPTFFKLLCWYDNEYGYSYRVVDML' A
#
# COMPACT_ATOMS: atom_id res chain seq x y z
N ILE A 1 -3.10 0.42 -6.30
CA ILE A 1 -3.56 1.80 -6.07
C ILE A 1 -5.00 1.72 -5.62
N THR A 2 -5.40 2.50 -4.63
CA THR A 2 -6.77 2.60 -4.12
C THR A 2 -7.16 4.07 -3.99
N GLU A 3 -8.44 4.35 -4.28
CA GLU A 3 -9.08 5.66 -4.17
C GLU A 3 -10.20 5.65 -3.11
N ASP A 4 -10.37 4.54 -2.40
CA ASP A 4 -11.39 4.37 -1.36
C ASP A 4 -10.88 4.87 0.00
N GLU A 5 -11.79 5.16 0.93
CA GLU A 5 -11.44 5.46 2.33
C GLU A 5 -11.14 4.16 3.06
N VAL A 6 -9.89 3.73 2.97
CA VAL A 6 -9.39 2.44 3.45
C VAL A 6 -8.72 2.57 4.81
N VAL A 7 -8.83 1.52 5.63
CA VAL A 7 -8.13 1.37 6.90
C VAL A 7 -7.27 0.11 6.90
N SER A 8 -6.38 -0.04 7.89
CA SER A 8 -5.41 -1.14 7.94
C SER A 8 -6.03 -2.54 7.81
N SER A 9 -7.23 -2.75 8.39
CA SER A 9 -7.90 -4.04 8.37
C SER A 9 -8.40 -4.47 6.99
N ASP A 10 -8.55 -3.52 6.05
CA ASP A 10 -9.00 -3.80 4.69
C ASP A 10 -7.90 -4.48 3.84
N PHE A 11 -6.66 -4.51 4.34
CA PHE A 11 -5.49 -5.07 3.65
C PHE A 11 -5.02 -6.41 4.20
N ASN A 12 -5.71 -6.96 5.21
CA ASN A 12 -5.36 -8.28 5.77
C ASN A 12 -5.56 -9.38 4.71
N GLY A 13 -4.50 -10.11 4.39
CA GLY A 13 -4.48 -11.15 3.37
C GLY A 13 -4.30 -10.63 1.94
N ASP A 14 -3.92 -9.35 1.75
CA ASP A 14 -3.62 -8.83 0.42
C ASP A 14 -2.22 -9.31 -0.03
N SER A 15 -2.17 -9.93 -1.22
CA SER A 15 -0.92 -10.48 -1.79
C SER A 15 -0.04 -9.43 -2.47
N ARG A 16 -0.48 -8.17 -2.55
CA ARG A 16 0.28 -7.08 -3.18
C ARG A 16 1.35 -6.57 -2.21
N SER A 17 2.55 -6.31 -2.75
CA SER A 17 3.67 -5.80 -1.93
C SER A 17 3.50 -4.36 -1.47
N SER A 18 2.70 -3.57 -2.17
CA SER A 18 2.46 -2.17 -1.87
C SER A 18 1.19 -1.68 -2.55
N ILE A 19 0.36 -0.97 -1.80
CA ILE A 19 -0.93 -0.45 -2.25
C ILE A 19 -0.92 1.05 -1.97
N PHE A 20 -0.71 1.83 -3.03
CA PHE A 20 -0.74 3.29 -2.95
C PHE A 20 -2.15 3.80 -2.64
N ASP A 21 -2.27 4.61 -1.59
CA ASP A 21 -3.51 5.27 -1.14
C ASP A 21 -3.51 6.72 -1.64
N TYR A 22 -4.36 7.00 -2.62
CA TYR A 22 -4.42 8.32 -3.25
C TYR A 22 -5.05 9.36 -2.33
N LYS A 23 -6.10 9.01 -1.58
CA LYS A 23 -6.84 9.96 -0.73
C LYS A 23 -6.06 10.35 0.52
N ALA A 24 -5.26 9.44 1.07
CA ALA A 24 -4.40 9.74 2.20
C ALA A 24 -3.07 10.41 1.80
N SER A 25 -2.73 10.42 0.51
CA SER A 25 -1.55 11.09 -0.03
C SER A 25 -1.80 12.58 -0.23
N ILE A 26 -0.87 13.43 0.20
CA ILE A 26 -1.04 14.89 0.21
C ILE A 26 0.15 15.57 -0.47
N ALA A 27 -0.15 16.50 -1.38
CA ALA A 27 0.81 17.42 -1.96
C ALA A 27 0.83 18.73 -1.17
N LEU A 28 1.98 19.13 -0.63
CA LEU A 28 2.12 20.44 0.04
C LEU A 28 2.56 21.53 -0.95
N THR A 29 3.43 21.18 -1.88
CA THR A 29 3.90 22.05 -2.96
C THR A 29 4.02 21.24 -4.26
N PRO A 30 4.19 21.88 -5.44
CA PRO A 30 4.37 21.16 -6.71
C PRO A 30 5.58 20.21 -6.74
N THR A 31 6.48 20.31 -5.76
CA THR A 31 7.69 19.48 -5.66
C THR A 31 7.78 18.69 -4.35
N PHE A 32 6.82 18.85 -3.43
CA PHE A 32 6.85 18.19 -2.11
C PHE A 32 5.55 17.45 -1.82
N PHE A 33 5.67 16.13 -1.72
CA PHE A 33 4.56 15.20 -1.62
C PHE A 33 4.79 14.22 -0.47
N LYS A 34 3.73 13.94 0.28
CA LYS A 34 3.66 12.81 1.20
C LYS A 34 2.82 11.73 0.54
N LEU A 35 3.47 10.64 0.14
CA LEU A 35 2.82 9.47 -0.45
C LEU A 35 2.56 8.44 0.66
N LEU A 36 1.35 7.91 0.72
CA LEU A 36 0.98 6.86 1.65
C LEU A 36 0.79 5.54 0.90
N CYS A 37 1.40 4.47 1.41
CA CYS A 37 1.27 3.13 0.87
C CYS A 37 1.01 2.13 1.99
N TRP A 38 0.00 1.28 1.81
CA TRP A 38 -0.30 0.14 2.65
C TRP A 38 0.40 -1.11 2.14
N TYR A 39 0.74 -2.02 3.05
CA TYR A 39 1.21 -3.35 2.70
C TYR A 39 0.88 -4.30 3.85
N ASP A 40 0.48 -5.53 3.51
CA ASP A 40 0.39 -6.61 4.47
C ASP A 40 1.80 -7.17 4.70
N ASN A 41 2.30 -7.04 5.93
CA ASN A 41 3.64 -7.44 6.31
C ASN A 41 3.81 -8.97 6.41
N GLU A 42 2.73 -9.74 6.56
CA GLU A 42 2.79 -11.20 6.65
C GLU A 42 2.50 -11.83 5.30
N TYR A 43 1.34 -11.52 4.72
CA TYR A 43 0.85 -12.21 3.52
C TYR A 43 1.51 -11.67 2.25
N GLY A 44 1.63 -10.35 2.13
CA GLY A 44 2.26 -9.69 0.99
C GLY A 44 3.74 -10.05 0.84
N TYR A 45 4.47 -10.15 1.96
CA TYR A 45 5.88 -10.55 1.96
C TYR A 45 6.05 -12.04 1.61
N SER A 46 5.25 -12.91 2.23
CA SER A 46 5.31 -14.37 1.97
C SER A 46 5.06 -14.69 0.50
N TYR A 47 4.10 -14.01 -0.13
CA TYR A 47 3.83 -14.19 -1.56
C TYR A 47 5.04 -13.79 -2.41
N ARG A 48 5.74 -12.70 -2.08
CA ARG A 48 6.94 -12.26 -2.81
C ARG A 48 8.12 -13.22 -2.66
N VAL A 49 8.24 -13.92 -1.53
CA VAL A 49 9.25 -14.95 -1.35
C VAL A 49 8.98 -16.14 -2.27
N VAL A 50 7.73 -16.57 -2.41
CA VAL A 50 7.35 -17.65 -3.34
C VAL A 50 7.57 -17.25 -4.80
N ASP A 51 7.28 -16.00 -5.16
CA ASP A 51 7.45 -15.45 -6.51
C ASP A 51 8.93 -15.35 -6.95
N MET A 52 9.87 -15.34 -6.00
CA MET A 52 11.32 -15.28 -6.26
C MET A 52 11.99 -16.66 -6.35
N LEU A 53 11.28 -17.74 -6.05
CA LEU A 53 11.77 -19.12 -6.15
C LEU A 53 11.61 -19.68 -7.57
#